data_AF-A0A821LZD3-F1
#
_entry.id   AF-A0A821LZD3-F1
#
_cell.length_a   1.000
_cell.length_b   1.000
_cell.length_c   1.000
_cell.angle_alpha   90.00
_cell.angle_beta   90.00
_cell.angle_gamma   90.00
#
_symmetry.space_group_name_H-M   'P 1'
#
loop_
_entity.id
_entity.type
_entity.pdbx_description
1 polymer ?
#
loop_
_entity_poly.entity_id
_entity_poly.type
_entity_poly.pdbx_seq_one_letter_code
_entity_poly.pdbx_strand_id
1 'polypeptide(L)'
;MTIRVVSYNILVPIYADRPDIYSKCRPEFLKTDYRWNLIRSQLEQEVHRHENTIICLQELSLTLLPALELVFRQWNYTLFHHLYGARYNDCMGIGIAIPASMKLNSLSIIRIGDYIHSI
;
A
#
# COMPACT_ATOMS: atom_id res chain seq x y z
N MET A 1 4.03 -0.49 26.13
CA MET A 1 4.14 -1.06 24.77
C MET A 1 4.16 0.11 23.78
N THR A 2 5.24 0.26 23.02
CA THR A 2 5.34 1.34 22.01
C THR A 2 4.78 0.83 20.69
N ILE A 3 3.86 1.57 20.09
CA ILE A 3 3.32 1.27 18.76
C ILE A 3 4.00 2.20 17.77
N ARG A 4 4.47 1.65 16.67
CA ARG A 4 5.07 2.41 15.57
C ARG A 4 4.11 2.39 14.38
N VAL A 5 3.89 3.54 13.76
CA VAL A 5 3.04 3.64 12.57
C VAL A 5 3.88 4.20 11.43
N VAL A 6 3.88 3.50 10.30
CA VAL A 6 4.53 3.92 9.07
C VAL A 6 3.43 4.22 8.07
N SER A 7 3.55 5.33 7.35
CA SER A 7 2.67 5.64 6.21
C SER A 7 3.49 5.74 4.94
N TYR A 8 3.03 5.12 3.86
CA TYR A 8 3.71 5.17 2.59
C TYR A 8 2.72 5.12 1.41
N ASN A 9 2.78 6.16 0.57
CA ASN A 9 2.14 6.16 -0.73
C ASN A 9 3.08 5.47 -1.74
N ILE A 10 2.65 4.33 -2.30
CA ILE A 10 3.51 3.49 -3.13
C ILE A 10 3.45 3.81 -4.64
N LEU A 11 2.69 4.86 -5.02
CA LEU A 11 2.45 5.30 -6.38
C LEU A 11 1.93 4.19 -7.30
N VAL A 12 0.65 4.24 -7.63
CA VAL A 12 -0.04 3.24 -8.46
C VAL A 12 0.69 3.04 -9.80
N PRO A 13 0.88 1.80 -10.31
CA PRO A 13 1.59 1.54 -11.57
C PRO A 13 1.15 2.39 -12.76
N ILE A 14 -0.15 2.56 -12.95
CA ILE A 14 -0.72 3.33 -14.07
C ILE A 14 -0.33 4.82 -14.04
N TYR A 15 -0.06 5.39 -12.85
CA TYR A 15 0.40 6.77 -12.72
C TYR A 15 1.91 6.88 -12.73
N ALA A 16 2.65 5.78 -12.57
CA ALA A 16 4.11 5.77 -12.69
C ALA A 16 4.59 5.63 -14.13
N ASP A 17 3.87 4.89 -15.00
CA ASP A 17 4.24 4.68 -16.41
C ASP A 17 3.89 5.91 -17.28
N ARG A 18 4.35 7.08 -16.84
CA ARG A 18 4.14 8.40 -17.41
C ARG A 18 5.47 9.17 -17.46
N PRO A 19 6.42 8.78 -18.32
CA PRO A 19 7.75 9.39 -18.38
C PRO A 19 7.71 10.88 -18.76
N ASP A 20 6.62 11.32 -19.40
CA ASP A 20 6.31 12.73 -19.68
C ASP A 20 6.15 13.55 -18.39
N ILE A 21 5.54 12.96 -17.36
CA ILE A 21 5.32 13.60 -16.05
C ILE A 21 6.60 13.54 -15.21
N TYR A 22 7.32 12.42 -15.25
CA TYR A 22 8.56 12.22 -14.47
C TYR A 22 9.81 12.42 -15.33
N SER A 23 9.92 13.56 -16.00
CA SER A 23 11.01 13.87 -16.95
C SER A 23 12.43 13.80 -16.37
N LYS A 24 12.57 13.90 -15.04
CA LYS A 24 13.85 13.76 -14.33
C LYS A 24 14.19 12.32 -13.94
N CYS A 25 13.23 11.40 -14.03
CA CYS A 25 13.42 9.99 -13.71
C CYS A 25 13.72 9.22 -15.00
N ARG A 26 14.72 8.34 -14.98
CA ARG A 26 14.97 7.48 -16.13
C ARG A 26 13.79 6.52 -16.31
N PRO A 27 13.24 6.33 -17.53
CA PRO A 27 12.03 5.53 -17.74
C PRO A 27 12.11 4.09 -17.21
N GLU A 28 13.31 3.49 -17.23
CA GLU A 28 13.54 2.15 -16.67
C GLU A 28 13.26 2.07 -15.17
N PHE A 29 13.44 3.16 -14.42
CA PHE A 29 13.18 3.21 -12.97
C PHE A 29 11.71 3.43 -12.63
N LEU A 30 10.89 3.80 -13.62
CA LEU A 30 9.44 3.93 -13.45
C LEU A 30 8.70 2.60 -13.61
N LYS A 31 9.36 1.61 -14.22
CA LYS A 31 8.77 0.30 -14.50
C LYS A 31 8.35 -0.40 -13.21
N THR A 32 7.16 -1.01 -13.25
CA THR A 32 6.50 -1.62 -12.09
C THR A 32 7.39 -2.60 -11.35
N ASP A 33 8.06 -3.51 -12.07
CA ASP A 33 8.92 -4.53 -11.45
C ASP A 33 10.13 -3.91 -10.75
N TYR A 34 10.75 -2.89 -11.36
CA TYR A 34 11.86 -2.17 -10.76
C TYR A 34 11.42 -1.48 -9.46
N ARG A 35 10.32 -0.72 -9.51
CA ARG A 35 9.78 -0.04 -8.33
C ARG A 35 9.32 -1.02 -7.26
N TRP A 36 8.69 -2.13 -7.65
CA TRP A 36 8.22 -3.15 -6.73
C TRP A 36 9.36 -3.72 -5.88
N ASN A 37 10.51 -4.02 -6.49
CA ASN A 37 11.68 -4.50 -5.75
C ASN A 37 12.15 -3.48 -4.69
N LEU A 38 12.14 -2.20 -5.02
CA LEU A 38 12.50 -1.13 -4.08
C LEU A 38 11.44 -0.96 -2.98
N ILE A 39 10.17 -0.93 -3.35
CA ILE A 39 9.03 -0.82 -2.41
C ILE A 39 9.08 -1.97 -1.42
N ARG A 40 9.19 -3.21 -1.90
CA ARG A 40 9.30 -4.41 -1.05
C ARG A 40 10.47 -4.30 -0.08
N SER A 41 11.64 -3.92 -0.57
CA SER A 41 12.84 -3.79 0.28
C SER A 41 12.68 -2.72 1.36
N GLN A 42 12.07 -1.57 1.05
CA GLN A 42 11.79 -0.53 2.04
C GLN A 42 10.78 -1.01 3.09
N LEU A 43 9.69 -1.65 2.65
CA LEU A 43 8.68 -2.19 3.56
C LEU A 43 9.25 -3.26 4.49
N GLU A 44 10.11 -4.14 3.97
CA GLU A 44 10.80 -5.18 4.76
C GLU A 44 11.66 -4.55 5.87
N GLN A 45 12.43 -3.52 5.55
CA GLN A 45 13.22 -2.78 6.55
C GLN A 45 12.32 -2.20 7.64
N GLU A 46 11.18 -1.63 7.26
CA GLU A 46 10.26 -1.01 8.21
C GLU A 46 9.57 -2.03 9.13
N VAL A 47 9.19 -3.18 8.58
CA VAL A 47 8.59 -4.30 9.33
C VAL A 47 9.57 -4.89 10.34
N HIS A 48 10.86 -5.00 9.99
CA HIS A 48 11.88 -5.59 10.88
C HIS A 48 12.47 -4.62 11.90
N ARG A 49 12.23 -3.31 11.80
CA ARG A 49 12.73 -2.32 12.76
C ARG A 49 12.09 -2.45 14.15
N HIS A 50 10.83 -2.86 14.22
CA HIS A 50 10.10 -2.95 15.49
C HIS A 50 8.91 -3.93 15.36
N GLU A 51 8.80 -4.86 16.30
CA GLU A 51 7.76 -5.92 16.31
C GLU A 51 6.31 -5.41 16.31
N ASN A 52 6.10 -4.19 16.82
CA ASN A 52 4.78 -3.54 16.92
C ASN A 52 4.65 -2.40 15.90
N THR A 53 5.05 -2.64 14.66
CA THR A 53 4.91 -1.68 13.56
C THR A 53 3.62 -1.93 12.79
N ILE A 54 2.80 -0.90 12.61
CA ILE A 54 1.64 -0.90 11.70
C ILE A 54 2.06 -0.17 10.42
N ILE A 55 1.76 -0.74 9.26
CA ILE A 55 2.06 -0.13 7.96
C ILE A 55 0.77 0.34 7.30
N CYS A 56 0.65 1.63 7.01
CA CYS A 56 -0.46 2.23 6.28
C CYS A 56 -0.01 2.56 4.85
N LEU A 57 -0.69 1.99 3.86
CA LEU A 57 -0.38 2.17 2.45
C LEU A 57 -1.46 2.97 1.74
N GLN A 58 -1.04 3.88 0.86
CA GLN A 58 -1.90 4.60 -0.08
C GLN A 58 -1.47 4.28 -1.52
N GLU A 59 -2.38 4.53 -2.46
CA GLU A 59 -2.19 4.19 -3.88
C GLU A 59 -1.88 2.71 -4.11
N LEU A 60 -2.56 1.85 -3.32
CA LEU A 60 -2.64 0.43 -3.66
C LEU A 60 -3.31 0.28 -5.02
N SER A 61 -2.99 -0.82 -5.69
CA SER A 61 -3.52 -1.10 -7.03
C SER A 61 -3.92 -2.55 -7.14
N LEU A 62 -4.92 -2.85 -7.96
CA LEU A 62 -5.33 -4.22 -8.22
C LEU A 62 -4.15 -5.06 -8.74
N THR A 63 -3.27 -4.46 -9.55
CA THR A 63 -2.05 -5.10 -10.08
C THR A 63 -1.06 -5.52 -8.99
N LEU A 64 -0.79 -4.65 -8.00
CA LEU A 64 0.21 -4.92 -6.95
C LEU A 64 -0.36 -5.67 -5.74
N LEU A 65 -1.67 -5.68 -5.59
CA LEU A 65 -2.33 -6.22 -4.41
C LEU A 65 -1.97 -7.69 -4.09
N PRO A 66 -1.99 -8.63 -5.05
CA PRO A 66 -1.63 -10.03 -4.75
C PRO A 66 -0.18 -10.17 -4.25
N ALA A 67 0.74 -9.38 -4.80
CA ALA A 67 2.14 -9.39 -4.39
C ALA A 67 2.31 -8.82 -2.98
N LEU A 68 1.57 -7.75 -2.65
CA LEU A 68 1.52 -7.15 -1.31
C LEU A 68 0.95 -8.12 -0.26
N GLU A 69 -0.17 -8.76 -0.54
CA GLU A 69 -0.78 -9.75 0.35
C GLU A 69 0.18 -10.89 0.64
N LEU A 70 0.87 -11.39 -0.39
CA LEU A 70 1.84 -12.47 -0.25
C LEU A 70 3.02 -12.06 0.64
N VAL A 71 3.65 -10.90 0.40
CA VAL A 71 4.83 -10.48 1.18
C VAL A 71 4.47 -10.16 2.64
N PHE A 72 3.34 -9.49 2.90
CA PHE A 72 2.93 -9.23 4.27
C PHE A 72 2.61 -10.52 5.02
N ARG A 73 1.97 -11.49 4.36
CA ARG A 73 1.75 -12.81 4.96
C ARG A 73 3.06 -13.52 5.29
N GLN A 74 4.06 -13.46 4.41
CA GLN A 74 5.40 -14.01 4.66
C GLN A 74 6.10 -13.36 5.87
N TRP A 75 5.82 -12.08 6.12
CA TRP A 75 6.37 -11.34 7.25
C TRP A 75 5.53 -11.47 8.54
N ASN A 76 4.54 -12.38 8.60
CA ASN A 76 3.58 -12.52 9.71
C ASN A 76 2.72 -11.25 9.95
N TYR A 77 2.29 -10.61 8.87
CA TYR A 77 1.34 -9.51 8.88
C TYR A 77 0.05 -9.89 8.15
N THR A 78 -1.06 -9.31 8.57
CA THR A 78 -2.32 -9.33 7.84
C THR A 78 -2.53 -7.97 7.20
N LEU A 79 -2.62 -7.92 5.86
CA LEU A 79 -2.97 -6.72 5.12
C LEU A 79 -4.49 -6.62 4.98
N PHE A 80 -5.07 -5.58 5.58
CA PHE A 80 -6.46 -5.18 5.35
C PHE A 80 -6.46 -4.08 4.31
N HIS A 81 -7.30 -4.18 3.29
CA HIS A 81 -7.31 -3.20 2.22
C HIS A 81 -8.72 -2.90 1.75
N HIS A 82 -8.85 -1.75 1.10
CA HIS A 82 -10.07 -1.33 0.43
C HIS A 82 -9.68 -0.61 -0.86
N LEU A 83 -9.98 -1.25 -1.97
CA LEU A 83 -9.86 -0.66 -3.31
C LEU A 83 -11.11 0.16 -3.62
N TYR A 84 -10.93 1.29 -4.27
CA TYR A 84 -11.99 2.19 -4.72
C TYR A 84 -11.68 2.70 -6.14
N GLY A 85 -12.60 3.46 -6.73
CA GLY A 85 -12.46 3.95 -8.10
C GLY A 85 -12.88 2.90 -9.13
N ALA A 86 -12.16 2.82 -10.25
CA ALA A 86 -12.54 2.01 -11.39
C ALA A 86 -11.32 1.50 -12.17
N ARG A 87 -11.55 0.73 -13.23
CA ARG A 87 -10.47 0.13 -14.02
C ARG A 87 -9.47 1.15 -14.60
N TYR A 88 -9.90 2.38 -14.87
CA TYR A 88 -9.02 3.43 -15.43
C TYR A 88 -7.97 3.97 -14.44
N ASN A 89 -8.13 3.74 -13.13
CA ASN A 89 -7.13 4.07 -12.11
C ASN A 89 -6.64 2.83 -11.36
N ASP A 90 -6.68 1.66 -12.02
CA ASP A 90 -6.30 0.36 -11.45
C ASP A 90 -7.00 0.01 -10.12
N CYS A 91 -8.24 0.49 -9.95
CA CYS A 91 -9.00 0.39 -8.70
C CYS A 91 -8.15 0.80 -7.49
N MET A 92 -7.63 2.03 -7.52
CA MET A 92 -6.76 2.54 -6.48
C MET A 92 -7.32 2.40 -5.07
N GLY A 93 -6.48 2.11 -4.11
CA GLY A 93 -6.93 1.83 -2.75
C GLY A 93 -6.01 2.29 -1.65
N ILE A 94 -6.43 1.94 -0.44
CA ILE A 94 -5.65 2.05 0.78
C ILE A 94 -5.53 0.67 1.42
N GLY A 95 -4.52 0.50 2.26
CA GLY A 95 -4.43 -0.67 3.12
C GLY A 95 -3.68 -0.41 4.42
N ILE A 96 -3.92 -1.26 5.40
CA ILE A 96 -3.29 -1.26 6.71
C ILE A 96 -2.81 -2.69 6.96
N ALA A 97 -1.50 -2.87 7.09
CA ALA A 97 -0.90 -4.12 7.50
C ALA A 97 -0.64 -4.09 9.02
N ILE A 98 -1.14 -5.11 9.71
CA ILE A 98 -1.03 -5.27 11.17
C ILE A 98 -0.24 -6.55 11.46
N PRO A 99 0.76 -6.50 12.37
CA PRO A 99 1.55 -7.67 12.73
C PRO A 99 0.69 -8.68 13.50
N ALA A 100 0.96 -9.97 13.33
CA ALA A 100 0.24 -11.05 14.01
C ALA A 100 0.37 -11.01 15.55
N SER A 101 1.37 -10.30 16.07
CA SER A 101 1.54 -10.02 17.51
C SER A 101 0.43 -9.13 18.08
N MET A 102 -0.23 -8.31 17.25
CA MET A 102 -1.35 -7.47 17.65
C MET A 102 -2.68 -8.21 17.45
N LYS A 103 -3.45 -8.36 18.53
CA LYS A 103 -4.78 -8.97 18.48
C LYS A 103 -5.80 -7.98 17.88
N LEU A 104 -6.28 -8.28 16.67
CA LEU A 104 -7.41 -7.58 16.07
C LEU A 104 -8.72 -8.14 16.65
N ASN A 105 -9.54 -7.28 17.26
CA ASN A 105 -10.83 -7.69 17.83
C ASN A 105 -11.99 -7.53 16.84
N SER A 106 -11.99 -6.44 16.06
CA SER A 106 -13.00 -6.15 15.04
C SER A 106 -12.41 -5.22 13.97
N LEU A 107 -12.97 -5.28 12.77
CA LEU A 107 -12.63 -4.41 11.64
C LEU A 107 -13.90 -3.77 11.08
N SER A 108 -13.85 -2.47 10.86
CA SER A 108 -14.91 -1.74 10.15
C SER A 108 -14.26 -0.81 9.14
N ILE A 109 -14.65 -0.92 7.89
CA ILE A 109 -14.17 -0.08 6.79
C ILE A 109 -15.27 0.91 6.49
N ILE A 110 -15.06 2.18 6.84
CA ILE A 110 -16.03 3.27 6.69
C ILE A 110 -15.52 4.21 5.60
N ARG A 111 -16.25 4.32 4.50
CA ARG A 111 -15.92 5.25 3.42
C ARG A 111 -16.62 6.57 3.67
N ILE A 112 -15.93 7.50 4.32
CA ILE A 112 -16.49 8.81 4.70
C ILE A 112 -17.03 9.57 3.48
N GLY A 113 -16.39 9.42 2.32
CA GLY A 113 -16.83 10.03 1.06
C GLY A 113 -18.24 9.63 0.61
N ASP A 114 -18.75 8.46 1.01
CA ASP A 114 -20.11 8.03 0.66
C ASP A 114 -21.19 8.80 1.44
N TYR A 115 -20.83 9.43 2.56
CA TYR A 115 -21.72 10.30 3.35
C TYR A 115 -21.63 11.77 2.94
N ILE A 116 -20.64 12.13 2.12
CA ILE A 116 -20.51 13.48 1.59
C ILE A 116 -21.42 13.56 0.36
N HIS A 117 -22.68 13.93 0.58
CA HIS A 117 -23.56 14.33 -0.51
C HIS A 117 -23.03 15.64 -1.09
N SER A 118 -22.54 15.59 -2.33
CA SER A 118 -22.19 16.78 -3.10
C SER A 118 -23.44 17.66 -3.24
N ILE A 119 -23.34 18.92 -2.82
CA ILE A 119 -24.27 20.00 -3.14
C ILE A 119 -24.31 20.19 -4.66
#